data_AF-M0ZX71-F1
#
_entry.id   AF-M0ZX71-F1
#
_cell.length_a   1.000
_cell.length_b   1.000
_cell.length_c   1.000
_cell.angle_alpha   90.00
_cell.angle_beta   90.00
_cell.angle_gamma   90.00
#
_symmetry.space_group_name_H-M   'P 1'
#
loop_
_entity.id
_entity.type
_entity.pdbx_description
1 polymer ?
#
loop_
_entity_poly.entity_id
_entity_poly.type
_entity_poly.pdbx_seq_one_letter_code
_entity_poly.pdbx_strand_id
1 'polypeptide(L)'
;MPARAEYIPKEGQTQVFHEVYDVVLYLGIIDILQEYNMSKKLEHAYKSIQFDSVSISAVDPTYYSERFLEFIRKVFPTYAVAT
;
A
#
# COMPACT_ATOMS: atom_id res chain seq x y z
N MET A 1 -14.30 -0.88 13.90
CA MET A 1 -15.16 -1.84 13.17
C MET A 1 -14.24 -2.91 12.58
N PRO A 2 -14.63 -4.21 12.55
CA PRO A 2 -13.82 -5.27 11.94
C PRO A 2 -13.65 -5.04 10.42
N ALA A 3 -12.59 -5.58 9.83
CA ALA A 3 -12.37 -5.53 8.39
C ALA A 3 -13.46 -6.34 7.66
N ARG A 4 -13.87 -5.89 6.47
CA ARG A 4 -14.96 -6.49 5.69
C ARG A 4 -14.53 -6.80 4.27
N ALA A 5 -14.95 -7.94 3.75
CA ALA A 5 -14.73 -8.35 2.37
C ALA A 5 -16.06 -8.55 1.64
N GLU A 6 -16.10 -8.14 0.38
CA GLU A 6 -17.23 -8.37 -0.51
C GLU A 6 -16.89 -9.53 -1.46
N TYR A 7 -17.84 -10.45 -1.62
CA TYR A 7 -17.70 -11.51 -2.63
C TYR A 7 -18.13 -10.98 -4.00
N ILE A 8 -17.19 -10.95 -4.95
CA ILE A 8 -17.47 -10.59 -6.35
C ILE A 8 -17.64 -11.88 -7.15
N PRO A 9 -18.87 -12.22 -7.62
CA PRO A 9 -19.09 -13.43 -8.41
C PRO A 9 -18.38 -13.33 -9.77
N LYS A 10 -17.89 -14.47 -10.27
CA LYS A 10 -17.31 -14.55 -11.63
C LYS A 10 -18.43 -14.48 -12.68
N GLU A 11 -18.15 -13.85 -13.83
CA GLU A 11 -19.12 -13.68 -14.93
C GLU A 11 -19.85 -14.99 -15.24
N GLY A 12 -21.19 -14.94 -15.25
CA GLY A 12 -22.08 -16.07 -15.53
C GLY A 12 -22.83 -16.64 -14.32
N GLN A 13 -22.54 -16.18 -13.10
CA GLN A 13 -23.35 -16.49 -11.92
C GLN A 13 -24.19 -15.27 -11.51
N THR A 14 -25.51 -15.32 -11.77
CA THR A 14 -26.47 -14.36 -11.22
C THR A 14 -26.58 -14.60 -9.71
N GLN A 15 -25.83 -13.84 -8.90
CA GLN A 15 -26.04 -13.80 -7.45
C GLN A 15 -26.83 -12.55 -7.09
N VAL A 16 -27.91 -12.76 -6.34
CA VAL A 16 -28.98 -11.81 -6.06
C VAL A 16 -28.75 -11.06 -4.73
N PHE A 17 -27.64 -11.34 -4.03
CA PHE A 17 -27.35 -10.81 -2.69
C PHE A 17 -25.90 -10.33 -2.58
N HIS A 18 -25.73 -9.08 -2.15
CA HIS A 18 -24.43 -8.46 -1.86
C HIS A 18 -23.98 -8.94 -0.47
N GLU A 19 -23.28 -10.08 -0.43
CA GLU A 19 -22.82 -10.67 0.82
C GLU A 19 -21.50 -10.06 1.28
N VAL A 20 -21.52 -9.44 2.47
CA VAL A 20 -20.37 -8.84 3.12
C VAL A 20 -19.99 -9.68 4.33
N TYR A 21 -18.72 -10.04 4.44
CA TYR A 21 -18.20 -10.92 5.48
C TYR A 21 -17.20 -10.18 6.38
N ASP A 22 -17.28 -10.40 7.69
CA ASP A 22 -16.23 -9.99 8.61
C ASP A 22 -15.00 -10.90 8.42
N VAL A 23 -13.82 -10.30 8.28
CA VAL A 23 -12.58 -11.01 7.99
C VAL A 23 -11.45 -10.61 8.93
N VAL A 24 -10.48 -11.52 9.08
CA VAL A 24 -9.20 -11.26 9.76
C VAL A 24 -8.12 -11.08 8.69
N LEU A 25 -7.47 -9.91 8.69
CA LEU A 25 -6.38 -9.61 7.78
C LEU A 25 -5.03 -10.00 8.41
N TYR A 26 -4.24 -10.78 7.67
CA TYR A 26 -2.84 -11.06 8.01
C TYR A 26 -1.95 -10.28 7.04
N LEU A 27 -1.05 -9.46 7.58
CA LEU A 27 -0.19 -8.55 6.82
C LEU A 27 1.27 -8.81 7.19
N GLY A 28 2.17 -8.63 6.23
CA GLY A 28 3.61 -8.73 6.44
C GLY A 28 4.36 -7.88 5.43
N ILE A 29 5.49 -7.30 5.85
CA ILE A 29 6.41 -6.61 4.95
C ILE A 29 7.19 -7.68 4.20
N ILE A 30 7.18 -7.60 2.87
CA ILE A 30 7.89 -8.53 1.99
C ILE A 30 9.06 -7.83 1.30
N ASP A 31 9.92 -8.63 0.66
CA ASP A 31 10.97 -8.12 -0.24
C ASP A 31 11.96 -7.15 0.44
N ILE A 32 12.31 -7.44 1.70
CA ILE A 32 13.17 -6.59 2.54
C ILE A 32 14.68 -6.72 2.25
N LEU A 33 15.07 -7.71 1.45
CA LEU A 33 16.47 -8.03 1.17
C LEU A 33 16.99 -7.39 -0.12
N GLN A 34 16.22 -6.47 -0.72
CA GLN A 34 16.68 -5.74 -1.90
C GLN A 34 17.77 -4.75 -1.50
N GLU A 35 19.01 -5.02 -1.89
CA GLU A 35 20.13 -4.09 -1.72
C GLU A 35 19.85 -2.82 -2.52
N TYR A 36 19.63 -1.71 -1.82
CA TYR A 36 19.48 -0.42 -2.46
C TYR A 36 20.84 0.02 -3.02
N ASN A 37 20.98 -0.01 -4.35
CA ASN A 37 22.20 0.36 -5.05
C ASN A 37 22.36 1.91 -5.05
N MET A 38 22.62 2.50 -3.87
CA MET A 38 22.68 3.94 -3.59
C MET A 38 23.80 4.69 -4.34
N SER A 39 24.72 4.01 -5.02
CA SER A 39 26.00 4.68 -5.34
C SER A 39 26.03 5.49 -6.64
N LYS A 40 25.02 5.44 -7.54
CA LYS A 40 25.10 6.18 -8.83
C LYS A 40 23.80 6.76 -9.44
N LYS A 41 22.61 6.54 -8.86
CA LYS A 41 21.33 7.01 -9.45
C LYS A 41 20.81 8.35 -8.90
N LEU A 42 21.34 8.82 -7.78
CA LEU A 42 20.95 10.09 -7.17
C LEU A 42 21.37 11.31 -8.02
N GLU A 43 22.50 11.21 -8.74
CA GLU A 43 22.95 12.27 -9.67
C GLU A 43 22.03 12.44 -10.90
N HIS A 44 21.28 11.40 -11.30
CA HIS A 44 20.34 11.48 -12.42
C HIS A 44 18.91 11.83 -12.01
N ALA A 45 18.49 11.42 -10.80
CA ALA A 45 17.14 11.66 -10.30
C ALA A 45 16.84 13.15 -10.01
N TYR A 46 17.87 13.95 -9.71
CA TYR A 46 17.74 15.41 -9.58
C TYR A 46 17.41 16.09 -10.93
N LYS A 47 17.85 15.51 -12.06
CA LYS A 47 17.61 16.07 -13.39
C LYS A 47 16.29 15.64 -14.03
N SER A 48 15.61 14.63 -13.49
CA SER A 48 14.42 14.02 -14.09
C SER A 48 13.17 14.14 -13.22
N ILE A 49 12.99 15.28 -12.54
CA ILE A 49 11.70 15.72 -11.93
C ILE A 49 10.72 16.03 -13.08
N GLN A 50 10.44 15.03 -13.90
CA GLN A 50 9.58 15.07 -15.05
C GLN A 50 9.02 13.67 -15.13
N PHE A 51 7.74 13.54 -14.77
CA PHE A 51 6.92 12.31 -14.64
C PHE A 51 6.84 11.71 -13.23
N ASP A 52 5.58 11.45 -12.85
CA ASP A 52 5.05 11.07 -11.54
C ASP A 52 5.91 10.07 -10.76
N SER A 53 6.63 10.58 -9.76
CA SER A 53 7.57 9.85 -8.90
C SER A 53 6.92 9.11 -7.72
N VAL A 54 5.59 9.13 -7.61
CA VAL A 54 4.87 8.67 -6.42
C VAL A 54 4.78 7.13 -6.32
N SER A 55 4.91 6.38 -7.42
CA SER A 55 4.74 4.92 -7.45
C SER A 55 6.03 4.09 -7.44
N ILE A 56 7.21 4.72 -7.51
CA ILE A 56 8.48 4.01 -7.64
C ILE A 56 9.05 3.68 -6.26
N SER A 57 9.33 2.39 -6.01
CA SER A 57 9.92 1.90 -4.73
C SER A 57 11.44 2.01 -4.67
N ALA A 58 12.12 2.18 -5.82
CA ALA A 58 13.56 2.40 -5.91
C ALA A 58 13.92 3.88 -5.69
N VAL A 59 13.48 4.40 -4.55
CA VAL A 59 13.74 5.77 -4.06
C VAL A 59 14.46 5.70 -2.72
N ASP A 60 15.08 6.81 -2.29
CA ASP A 60 15.83 6.86 -1.04
C ASP A 60 15.11 6.11 0.10
N PRO A 61 15.78 5.21 0.84
CA PRO A 61 15.13 4.38 1.86
C PRO A 61 14.35 5.17 2.91
N THR A 62 14.84 6.37 3.26
CA THR A 62 14.15 7.27 4.20
C THR A 62 12.84 7.75 3.57
N TYR A 63 12.89 8.23 2.33
CA TYR A 63 11.71 8.69 1.60
C TYR A 63 10.71 7.56 1.33
N TYR A 64 11.17 6.34 1.03
CA TYR A 64 10.30 5.17 0.93
C TYR A 64 9.56 4.91 2.24
N SER A 65 10.28 4.93 3.38
CA SER A 65 9.70 4.65 4.69
C SER A 65 8.61 5.64 5.09
N GLU A 66 8.80 6.93 4.80
CA GLU A 66 7.82 7.98 5.10
C GLU A 66 6.52 7.78 4.31
N ARG A 67 6.63 7.59 2.99
CA ARG A 67 5.45 7.35 2.14
C ARG A 67 4.73 6.05 2.48
N PHE A 68 5.49 4.99 2.80
CA PHE A 68 4.90 3.72 3.20
C PHE A 68 4.09 3.88 4.49
N LEU A 69 4.64 4.54 5.51
CA LEU A 69 3.92 4.81 6.76
C LEU A 69 2.70 5.71 6.56
N GLU A 70 2.81 6.74 5.72
CA GLU A 70 1.66 7.60 5.38
C GLU A 70 0.55 6.80 4.70
N PHE A 71 0.90 5.91 3.76
CA PHE A 71 -0.04 5.01 3.12
C PHE A 71 -0.73 4.08 4.12
N ILE A 72 0.03 3.42 5.00
CA ILE A 72 -0.55 2.53 6.03
C ILE A 72 -1.51 3.27 6.95
N ARG A 73 -1.18 4.50 7.38
CA ARG A 73 -2.07 5.34 8.21
C ARG A 73 -3.35 5.74 7.47
N LYS A 74 -3.27 5.97 6.17
CA LYS A 74 -4.43 6.30 5.33
C LYS A 74 -5.35 5.08 5.13
N VAL A 75 -4.77 3.90 4.92
CA VAL A 75 -5.52 2.64 4.74
C VAL A 75 -6.14 2.16 6.06
N PHE A 76 -5.41 2.31 7.16
CA PHE A 76 -5.83 1.88 8.50
C PHE A 76 -5.87 3.09 9.46
N PRO A 77 -6.90 3.95 9.34
CA PRO A 77 -7.04 5.09 10.24
C PRO A 77 -7.30 4.61 11.67
N THR A 78 -6.58 5.18 12.64
CA THR A 78 -6.89 4.96 14.05
C THR A 78 -8.22 5.63 14.36
N TYR A 79 -9.26 4.84 14.62
CA TYR A 79 -10.46 5.37 15.27
C TYR A 79 -10.09 5.60 16.73
N ALA A 80 -9.93 6.86 17.14
CA ALA A 80 -9.92 7.18 18.55
C ALA A 80 -11.23 6.64 19.14
N VAL A 81 -11.13 5.68 20.06
CA VAL A 81 -12.28 5.27 20.85
C VAL A 81 -12.64 6.50 21.67
N ALA A 82 -13.71 7.20 21.27
CA ALA A 82 -14.32 8.20 22.14
C ALA A 82 -14.74 7.43 23.40
N THR A 83 -13.94 7.60 24.46
CA THR A 83 -14.21 7.05 25.79
C THR A 83 -15.30 7.87 26.45
#